data_AF-A0A353GEZ0-F1
#
_entry.id   AF-A0A353GEZ0-F1
#
_cell.length_a   1.000
_cell.length_b   1.000
_cell.length_c   1.000
_cell.angle_alpha   90.00
_cell.angle_beta   90.00
_cell.angle_gamma   90.00
#
_symmetry.space_group_name_H-M   'P 1'
#
loop_
_entity.id
_entity.type
_entity.pdbx_description
1 polymer ?
#
loop_
_entity_poly.entity_id
_entity_poly.type
_entity_poly.pdbx_seq_one_letter_code
_entity_poly.pdbx_strand_id
1 'polypeptide(L)' 'STENKIAFARQFYNDCVMTYNNQVQTVPSNIVAGMFRFTQEEFFQTEGEAERVAPKVNF' A
#
# COMPACT_ATOMS: atom_id res chain seq x y z
N SER A 1 -19.74 -10.32 11.56
CA SER A 1 -19.49 -11.22 10.42
C SER A 1 -18.00 -11.34 10.17
N THR A 2 -17.49 -12.56 10.01
CA THR A 2 -16.06 -12.87 9.75
C THR A 2 -15.50 -12.08 8.56
N GLU A 3 -16.35 -11.79 7.58
CA GLU A 3 -16.04 -10.97 6.40
C GLU A 3 -15.65 -9.53 6.73
N ASN A 4 -16.32 -8.88 7.70
CA ASN A 4 -15.95 -7.53 8.13
C ASN A 4 -14.57 -7.49 8.78
N LYS A 5 -14.18 -8.56 9.50
CA LYS A 5 -12.85 -8.65 10.12
C LYS A 5 -11.76 -8.81 9.05
N ILE A 6 -12.03 -9.58 7.99
CA ILE A 6 -11.10 -9.76 6.88
C ILE A 6 -10.92 -8.44 6.11
N ALA A 7 -12.02 -7.73 5.81
CA ALA A 7 -11.95 -6.43 5.16
C ALA A 7 -11.15 -5.41 5.99
N PHE A 8 -11.40 -5.33 7.30
CA PHE A 8 -10.66 -4.46 8.21
C PHE A 8 -9.17 -4.82 8.29
N ALA A 9 -8.83 -6.11 8.42
CA ALA A 9 -7.45 -6.55 8.47
C ALA A 9 -6.67 -6.20 7.19
N ARG A 10 -7.32 -6.28 6.01
CA ARG A 10 -6.72 -5.87 4.73
C ARG A 10 -6.50 -4.36 4.66
N GLN A 11 -7.49 -3.58 5.04
CA GLN A 11 -7.37 -2.12 5.08
C GLN A 11 -6.23 -1.71 6.03
N PHE A 12 -6.20 -2.29 7.23
CA PHE A 12 -5.15 -2.04 8.21
C PHE A 12 -3.76 -2.40 7.68
N TYR A 13 -3.60 -3.54 7.01
CA TYR A 13 -2.33 -3.90 6.37
C TYR A 13 -1.91 -2.84 5.34
N ASN A 14 -2.83 -2.43 4.46
CA ASN A 14 -2.55 -1.43 3.45
C ASN A 14 -2.21 -0.07 4.07
N ASP A 15 -2.91 0.36 5.13
CA ASP A 15 -2.61 1.60 5.84
C ASP A 15 -1.20 1.56 6.47
N CYS A 16 -0.79 0.42 7.02
CA CYS A 16 0.55 0.20 7.52
C CYS A 16 1.61 0.27 6.42
N VAL A 17 1.40 -0.43 5.29
CA VAL A 17 2.32 -0.40 4.14
C VAL A 17 2.42 1.00 3.55
N MET A 18 1.31 1.73 3.45
CA MET A 18 1.30 3.12 2.99
C MET A 18 2.16 4.00 3.88
N THR A 19 1.98 3.91 5.19
CA THR A 19 2.72 4.71 6.17
C THR A 19 4.21 4.36 6.13
N TYR A 20 4.54 3.08 6.05
CA TYR A 20 5.91 2.60 5.93
C TYR A 20 6.59 3.10 4.65
N ASN A 21 5.95 2.92 3.49
CA ASN A 21 6.48 3.37 2.21
C ASN A 21 6.66 4.89 2.17
N ASN A 22 5.72 5.63 2.74
CA ASN A 22 5.82 7.09 2.86
C ASN A 22 7.03 7.48 3.72
N GLN A 23 7.27 6.81 4.84
CA GLN A 23 8.46 7.04 5.67
C GLN A 23 9.76 6.68 4.95
N VAL A 24 9.80 5.58 4.20
CA VAL A 24 10.97 5.18 3.40
C VAL A 24 11.29 6.21 2.31
N GLN A 25 10.29 6.94 1.80
CA GLN A 25 10.48 7.96 0.76
C GLN A 25 10.69 9.39 1.31
N THR A 26 10.22 9.70 2.52
CA THR A 26 10.23 11.05 3.09
C THR A 26 11.54 11.38 3.80
N VAL A 27 12.07 12.60 3.58
CA VAL A 27 13.24 13.12 4.32
C VAL A 27 12.82 13.48 5.76
N PRO A 28 13.59 13.13 6.81
CA PRO A 28 14.94 12.52 6.79
C PRO A 28 14.96 10.99 6.84
N SER A 29 13.80 10.36 7.00
CA SER A 29 13.65 8.91 7.18
C SER A 29 14.21 8.10 6.00
N ASN A 30 14.17 8.64 4.78
CA ASN A 30 14.76 8.01 3.58
C ASN A 30 16.29 7.82 3.65
N ILE A 31 17.01 8.65 4.41
CA ILE A 31 18.46 8.52 4.60
C ILE A 31 18.75 7.28 5.45
N VAL A 32 18.03 7.14 6.57
CA VAL A 32 18.10 5.96 7.44
C VAL A 32 17.61 4.73 6.67
N ALA A 33 16.55 4.86 5.87
CA ALA A 33 16.05 3.81 5.01
C ALA A 33 17.11 3.31 4.02
N GLY A 34 17.83 4.21 3.36
CA GLY A 34 18.94 3.86 2.47
C GLY A 34 20.12 3.20 3.20
N MET A 35 20.46 3.70 4.39
CA MET A 35 21.57 3.15 5.20
C MET A 35 21.29 1.72 5.68
N PHE A 36 20.05 1.42 6.05
CA PHE A 36 19.64 0.11 6.56
C PHE A 36 18.93 -0.78 5.53
N ARG A 37 18.88 -0.34 4.26
CA ARG A 37 18.22 -1.05 3.14
C ARG A 37 16.72 -1.32 3.36
N PHE A 38 16.03 -0.41 4.03
CA PHE A 38 14.57 -0.42 4.07
C PHE A 38 14.03 -0.02 2.69
N THR A 39 13.34 -0.95 2.04
CA THR A 39 12.75 -0.79 0.70
C THR A 39 11.23 -0.78 0.80
N GLN A 40 10.54 -0.22 -0.19
CA GLN A 40 9.07 -0.21 -0.19
C GLN A 40 8.50 -1.63 -0.18
N GLU A 41 7.41 -1.80 0.53
CA GLU A 41 6.62 -3.04 0.60
C GLU A 41 5.41 -2.92 -0.33
N GLU A 42 4.96 -4.06 -0.88
CA GLU A 42 3.79 -4.11 -1.75
C GLU A 42 2.49 -4.09 -0.95
N PHE A 43 1.47 -3.40 -1.47
CA PHE A 43 0.14 -3.43 -0.88
C PHE A 43 -0.50 -4.80 -1.05
N PHE A 44 -1.32 -5.18 -0.08
CA PHE A 44 -2.14 -6.37 -0.22
C PHE A 44 -3.30 -6.05 -1.16
N GLN A 45 -3.08 -6.31 -2.45
CA GLN A 45 -4.10 -6.26 -3.48
C GLN A 45 -4.77 -7.63 -3.59
N THR A 46 -6.08 -7.68 -3.36
CA THR A 46 -6.89 -8.81 -3.83
C THR A 46 -6.79 -8.82 -5.36
N GLU A 47 -6.57 -9.99 -5.97
CA GLU A 47 -6.51 -10.24 -7.43
C GLU A 47 -7.80 -9.86 -8.22
N GLY A 48 -8.63 -8.96 -7.69
CA GLY A 48 -9.78 -8.32 -8.34
C GLY A 48 -9.47 -6.94 -8.92
N GLU A 49 -8.21 -6.54 -9.07
CA GLU A 49 -7.85 -5.32 -9.82
C GLU A 49 -8.07 -5.43 -11.34
N ALA A 50 -8.60 -6.56 -11.85
CA ALA A 50 -9.23 -6.59 -13.17
C ALA A 50 -10.49 -5.69 -13.24
N GLU A 51 -11.07 -5.26 -12.11
CA GLU A 51 -12.29 -4.45 -12.07
C GLU A 51 -12.06 -2.94 -11.87
N ARG A 52 -10.82 -2.50 -11.60
CA ARG A 52 -10.46 -1.07 -11.50
C ARG A 52 -9.80 -0.54 -12.78
N VAL A 53 -10.14 -1.10 -13.93
CA VAL A 53 -9.88 -0.44 -15.21
C VAL A 53 -10.78 0.80 -15.24
N ALA A 54 -10.28 1.92 -14.73
CA ALA A 54 -10.90 3.22 -14.95
C ALA A 54 -11.18 3.33 -16.46
N PRO A 55 -12.44 3.48 -16.90
CA PRO A 55 -12.71 3.64 -18.32
C PRO A 55 -11.97 4.90 -18.75
N LYS A 56 -11.02 4.76 -19.67
CA LYS A 56 -10.37 5.89 -20.33
C LYS A 56 -11.47 6.62 -21.08
N VAL A 57 -11.98 7.71 -20.50
CA VAL A 57 -12.89 8.61 -21.19
C VAL A 57 -12.04 9.39 -22.18
N ASN A 58 -11.97 8.89 -23.41
CA ASN A 58 -11.67 9.69 -24.58
C ASN A 58 -13.00 10.07 -25.20
N PHE A 59 -13.33 11.37 -25.22
CA PHE A 59 -13.80 12.18 -26.35
C PHE A 59 -14.15 13.59 -25.84
#